data_AF-A0AAJ5WXQ6-F1
#
_entry.id   AF-A0AAJ5WXQ6-F1
#
_cell.length_a   1.000
_cell.length_b   1.000
_cell.length_c   1.000
_cell.angle_alpha   90.00
_cell.angle_beta   90.00
_cell.angle_gamma   90.00
#
_symmetry.space_group_name_H-M   'P 1'
#
loop_
_entity.id
_entity.type
_entity.pdbx_description
1 polymer ?
#
loop_
_entity_poly.entity_id
_entity_poly.type
_entity_poly.pdbx_seq_one_letter_code
_entity_poly.pdbx_strand_id
1 'polypeptide(L)'
;MSPELTTTLWTVPVLAGALCAAQLLRRAWNDRTASRPGWIIAGWSAVAVATLFSALVLGGARGPFIAWTLVSVAALAIVARGVQVRAARERAERGLAPEPSDRVSKAWRGWLRALLAGPLGMIAAMGMAIAFVAFCPGAAQTRLILGGLMVPVLWGGAMAWTLADDKILRATAVLIGVAVATFTAAVLKGFS
;
A
#
# COMPACT_ATOMS: atom_id res chain seq x y z
N MET A 1 17.38 -13.56 30.45
CA MET A 1 17.57 -13.04 29.07
C MET A 1 16.90 -11.68 29.02
N SER A 2 17.59 -10.61 28.59
CA SER A 2 16.97 -9.28 28.57
C SER A 2 15.83 -9.24 27.53
N PRO A 3 14.73 -8.50 27.78
CA PRO A 3 13.59 -8.41 26.88
C PRO A 3 13.95 -7.80 25.51
N GLU A 4 15.07 -7.06 25.44
CA GLU A 4 15.58 -6.53 24.18
C GLU A 4 16.18 -7.64 23.32
N LEU A 5 17.03 -8.51 23.89
CA LEU A 5 17.66 -9.62 23.17
C LEU A 5 16.63 -10.59 22.59
N THR A 6 15.55 -10.90 23.31
CA THR A 6 14.47 -11.75 22.79
C THR A 6 13.77 -11.08 21.61
N THR A 7 13.51 -9.78 21.69
CA THR A 7 12.89 -9.03 20.59
C THR A 7 13.79 -9.04 19.35
N THR A 8 15.09 -8.76 19.48
CA THR A 8 16.02 -8.74 18.33
C THR A 8 16.18 -10.12 17.70
N LEU A 9 16.18 -11.19 18.49
CA LEU A 9 16.29 -12.56 17.97
C LEU A 9 15.08 -12.94 17.11
N TRP A 10 13.88 -12.54 17.52
CA TRP A 10 12.65 -12.89 16.83
C TRP A 10 12.31 -11.98 15.66
N THR A 11 12.88 -10.77 15.56
CA THR A 11 12.68 -9.90 14.39
C THR A 11 13.44 -10.39 13.15
N VAL A 12 14.56 -11.10 13.31
CA VAL A 12 15.34 -11.67 12.20
C VAL A 12 14.52 -12.64 11.33
N PRO A 13 13.86 -13.68 11.87
CA PRO A 13 13.03 -14.57 11.06
C PRO A 13 11.82 -13.87 10.45
N VAL A 14 11.24 -12.87 11.13
CA VAL A 14 10.14 -12.06 10.57
C VAL A 14 10.64 -11.26 9.36
N LEU A 15 11.82 -10.64 9.44
CA LEU A 15 12.44 -9.93 8.33
C LEU A 15 12.77 -10.87 7.16
N ALA A 16 13.28 -12.08 7.44
CA ALA A 16 13.54 -13.08 6.42
C ALA A 16 12.24 -13.50 5.69
N GLY A 17 11.16 -13.71 6.45
CA GLY A 17 9.82 -13.98 5.89
C GLY A 17 9.30 -12.82 5.04
N ALA A 18 9.45 -11.59 5.51
CA ALA A 18 9.10 -10.38 4.79
C ALA A 18 9.86 -10.23 3.45
N LEU A 19 11.17 -10.47 3.45
CA LEU A 19 11.99 -10.47 2.24
C LEU A 19 11.58 -11.58 1.27
N CYS A 20 11.31 -12.79 1.78
CA CYS A 20 10.83 -13.91 0.97
C CYS A 20 9.49 -13.58 0.30
N ALA A 21 8.51 -13.08 1.06
CA ALA A 21 7.21 -12.69 0.55
C ALA A 21 7.33 -11.63 -0.56
N ALA A 22 8.13 -10.59 -0.32
CA ALA A 22 8.34 -9.52 -1.30
C ALA A 22 9.09 -10.01 -2.57
N GLN A 23 10.01 -10.97 -2.45
CA GLN A 23 10.64 -11.60 -3.63
C GLN A 23 9.66 -12.45 -4.44
N LEU A 24 8.81 -13.24 -3.77
CA LEU A 24 7.79 -14.05 -4.43
C LEU A 24 6.80 -13.17 -5.21
N LEU A 25 6.33 -12.09 -4.60
CA LEU A 25 5.46 -11.11 -5.25
C LEU A 25 6.17 -10.40 -6.41
N ARG A 26 7.46 -10.06 -6.28
CA ARG A 26 8.24 -9.50 -7.39
C ARG A 26 8.40 -10.48 -8.54
N ARG A 27 8.61 -11.77 -8.26
CA ARG A 27 8.65 -12.82 -9.29
C ARG A 27 7.31 -12.94 -9.99
N ALA A 28 6.21 -12.97 -9.23
CA ALA A 28 4.85 -13.00 -9.76
C ALA A 28 4.53 -11.80 -10.66
N TRP A 29 5.15 -10.65 -10.39
CA TRP A 29 5.01 -9.45 -11.20
C TRP A 29 5.75 -9.54 -12.54
N ASN A 30 6.96 -10.12 -12.52
CA ASN A 30 7.80 -10.25 -13.70
C ASN A 30 7.37 -11.41 -14.62
N ASP A 31 6.85 -12.50 -14.06
CA ASP A 31 6.36 -13.65 -14.82
C ASP A 31 4.94 -13.44 -15.34
N ARG A 32 4.76 -13.39 -16.67
CA ARG A 32 3.44 -13.38 -17.34
C ARG A 32 2.95 -14.80 -17.72
N THR A 33 3.54 -15.84 -17.15
CA THR A 33 3.25 -17.25 -17.44
C THR A 33 2.11 -17.80 -16.57
N ALA A 34 1.64 -19.01 -16.90
CA ALA A 34 0.54 -19.70 -16.20
C ALA A 34 0.80 -19.98 -14.70
N SER A 35 2.05 -19.88 -14.23
CA SER A 35 2.44 -20.03 -12.83
C SER A 35 2.24 -18.76 -11.99
N ARG A 36 1.95 -17.61 -12.62
CA ARG A 36 1.67 -16.32 -11.97
C ARG A 36 0.70 -16.40 -10.77
N PRO A 37 -0.49 -17.04 -10.86
CA PRO A 37 -1.39 -17.13 -9.72
C PRO A 37 -0.78 -17.87 -8.53
N GLY A 38 0.04 -18.91 -8.77
CA GLY A 38 0.72 -19.65 -7.71
C GLY A 38 1.70 -18.77 -6.92
N TRP A 39 2.49 -17.94 -7.62
CA TRP A 39 3.42 -17.01 -6.98
C TRP A 39 2.72 -15.89 -6.20
N ILE A 40 1.56 -15.42 -6.68
CA ILE A 40 0.74 -14.43 -5.96
C ILE A 40 0.25 -15.04 -4.64
N ILE A 41 -0.34 -16.24 -4.70
CA ILE A 41 -0.85 -16.95 -3.51
C ILE A 41 0.29 -17.22 -2.53
N ALA A 42 1.44 -17.68 -3.02
CA ALA A 42 2.62 -17.95 -2.19
C ALA A 42 3.18 -16.68 -1.52
N GLY A 43 3.20 -15.55 -2.25
CA GLY A 43 3.65 -14.27 -1.70
C GLY A 43 2.73 -13.78 -0.57
N TRP A 44 1.41 -13.81 -0.79
CA TRP A 44 0.43 -13.39 0.22
C TRP A 44 0.35 -14.35 1.40
N SER A 45 0.48 -15.66 1.17
CA SER A 45 0.53 -16.64 2.27
C SER A 45 1.78 -16.45 3.12
N ALA A 46 2.93 -16.13 2.51
CA ALA A 46 4.14 -15.79 3.25
C ALA A 46 3.97 -14.52 4.12
N VAL A 47 3.28 -13.48 3.62
CA VAL A 47 2.92 -12.31 4.45
C VAL A 47 2.04 -12.75 5.63
N ALA A 48 0.98 -13.51 5.37
CA ALA A 48 0.06 -13.97 6.41
C ALA A 48 0.78 -14.81 7.50
N VAL A 49 1.66 -15.73 7.09
CA VAL A 49 2.48 -16.53 7.99
C VAL A 49 3.43 -15.65 8.80
N ALA A 50 4.10 -14.68 8.18
CA ALA A 50 4.99 -13.76 8.88
C ALA A 50 4.24 -12.90 9.91
N THR A 51 3.03 -12.44 9.57
CA THR A 51 2.16 -11.69 10.49
C THR A 51 1.72 -12.56 11.66
N LEU A 52 1.24 -13.79 11.40
CA LEU A 52 0.78 -14.70 12.44
C LEU A 52 1.93 -15.13 13.36
N PHE A 53 3.07 -15.52 12.77
CA PHE A 53 4.26 -15.88 13.52
C PHE A 53 4.72 -14.74 14.45
N SER A 54 4.77 -13.51 13.92
CA SER A 54 5.12 -12.34 14.72
C SER A 54 4.12 -12.09 15.85
N ALA A 55 2.82 -12.27 15.61
CA ALA A 55 1.79 -12.13 16.64
C ALA A 55 1.94 -13.15 17.78
N LEU A 56 2.30 -14.39 17.45
CA LEU A 56 2.49 -15.46 18.43
C LEU A 56 3.73 -15.24 19.32
N VAL A 57 4.80 -14.69 18.74
CA VAL A 57 6.11 -14.62 19.41
C VAL A 57 6.38 -13.26 20.06
N LEU A 58 5.90 -12.17 19.46
CA LEU A 58 6.11 -10.79 19.93
C LEU A 58 4.83 -10.17 20.53
N GLY A 59 3.74 -10.94 20.60
CA GLY A 59 2.46 -10.54 21.16
C GLY A 59 1.46 -10.00 20.12
N GLY A 60 0.17 -10.14 20.43
CA GLY A 60 -0.91 -9.93 19.46
C GLY A 60 -1.03 -8.51 18.89
N ALA A 61 -0.55 -7.48 19.59
CA ALA A 61 -0.57 -6.10 19.09
C ALA A 61 0.77 -5.66 18.47
N ARG A 62 1.88 -5.91 19.19
CA ARG A 62 3.24 -5.48 18.76
C ARG A 62 3.74 -6.30 17.57
N GLY A 63 3.50 -7.60 17.57
CA GLY A 63 3.96 -8.52 16.53
C GLY A 63 3.47 -8.16 15.13
N PRO A 64 2.15 -8.04 14.89
CA PRO A 64 1.63 -7.65 13.58
C PRO A 64 2.17 -6.31 13.11
N PHE A 65 2.27 -5.32 14.01
CA PHE A 65 2.82 -4.01 13.68
C PHE A 65 4.27 -4.10 13.16
N ILE A 66 5.11 -4.86 13.86
CA ILE A 66 6.51 -5.10 13.44
C ILE A 66 6.55 -5.84 12.10
N ALA A 67 5.73 -6.89 11.93
CA ALA A 67 5.69 -7.67 10.69
C ALA A 67 5.34 -6.81 9.47
N TRP A 68 4.27 -6.02 9.55
CA TRP A 68 3.84 -5.13 8.45
C TRP A 68 4.86 -4.04 8.14
N THR A 69 5.53 -3.50 9.17
CA THR A 69 6.64 -2.56 9.00
C THR A 69 7.79 -3.22 8.23
N LEU A 70 8.21 -4.42 8.64
CA LEU A 70 9.31 -5.15 7.98
C LEU A 70 8.94 -5.59 6.56
N VAL A 71 7.71 -6.03 6.30
CA VAL A 71 7.20 -6.33 4.95
C VAL A 71 7.29 -5.10 4.06
N SER A 72 6.88 -3.93 4.55
CA SER A 72 6.93 -2.68 3.79
C SER A 72 8.38 -2.27 3.46
N VAL A 73 9.27 -2.32 4.46
CA VAL A 73 10.70 -2.01 4.28
C VAL A 73 11.38 -3.01 3.34
N ALA A 74 11.09 -4.31 3.47
CA ALA A 74 11.60 -5.36 2.61
C ALA A 74 11.15 -5.17 1.15
N ALA A 75 9.87 -4.89 0.94
CA ALA A 75 9.33 -4.58 -0.38
C ALA A 75 10.02 -3.36 -1.00
N LEU A 76 10.16 -2.26 -0.24
CA LEU A 76 10.89 -1.07 -0.69
C LEU A 76 12.34 -1.36 -1.03
N ALA A 77 13.07 -2.12 -0.21
CA ALA A 77 14.45 -2.50 -0.47
C ALA A 77 14.59 -3.33 -1.76
N ILE A 78 13.63 -4.22 -2.02
CA ILE A 78 13.61 -5.06 -3.22
C ILE A 78 13.29 -4.24 -4.47
N VAL A 79 12.36 -3.29 -4.37
CA VAL A 79 12.06 -2.34 -5.45
C VAL A 79 13.27 -1.45 -5.73
N ALA A 80 13.89 -0.89 -4.68
CA ALA A 80 15.08 -0.05 -4.78
C ALA A 80 16.25 -0.76 -5.48
N ARG A 81 16.47 -2.05 -5.19
CA ARG A 81 17.47 -2.88 -5.91
C ARG A 81 17.17 -3.03 -7.40
N GLY A 82 15.91 -2.91 -7.80
CA GLY A 82 15.48 -2.97 -9.20
C GLY A 82 15.47 -1.62 -9.91
N VAL A 83 15.74 -0.50 -9.21
CA VAL A 83 15.77 0.82 -9.82
C VAL A 83 17.00 0.91 -10.72
N GLN A 84 16.78 0.78 -12.03
CA GLN A 84 17.80 1.12 -12.99
C GLN A 84 17.83 2.64 -13.15
N VAL A 85 18.87 3.28 -12.61
CA VAL A 85 19.16 4.69 -12.83
C VAL A 85 19.61 4.85 -14.28
N ARG A 86 18.63 4.94 -15.18
CA ARG A 86 18.71 5.40 -16.57
C ARG A 86 20.06 5.13 -17.26
N ALA A 87 20.39 3.86 -17.51
CA ALA A 87 21.40 3.52 -18.50
C ALA A 87 20.71 3.32 -19.86
N ALA A 88 21.13 4.14 -20.83
CA ALA A 88 20.92 4.09 -22.26
C ALA A 88 19.50 3.77 -22.79
N ARG A 89 18.97 4.74 -23.52
CA ARG A 89 17.93 4.60 -24.54
C ARG A 89 18.39 3.61 -25.62
N GLU A 90 18.46 2.33 -25.32
CA GLU A 90 18.68 1.30 -26.33
C GLU A 90 17.38 1.15 -27.12
N ARG A 91 17.43 1.74 -28.32
CA ARG A 91 16.70 1.34 -29.52
C ARG A 91 15.29 0.80 -29.24
N ALA A 92 14.33 1.71 -29.19
CA ALA A 92 12.94 1.37 -29.47
C ALA A 92 12.90 0.53 -30.75
N GLU A 93 12.66 -0.77 -30.60
CA GLU A 93 12.40 -1.67 -31.71
C GLU A 93 11.23 -1.10 -32.49
N ARG A 94 11.53 -0.64 -33.71
CA ARG A 94 10.54 -0.25 -34.71
C ARG A 94 9.80 -1.54 -35.09
N GLY A 95 8.67 -1.82 -34.46
CA GLY A 95 7.95 -3.06 -34.78
C GLY A 95 6.49 -3.16 -34.36
N LEU A 96 6.05 -2.50 -33.30
CA LEU A 96 4.65 -2.60 -32.87
C LEU A 96 4.12 -1.22 -32.48
N ALA A 97 2.89 -0.93 -32.90
CA ALA A 97 2.22 0.33 -32.64
C ALA A 97 2.37 0.71 -31.15
N PRO A 98 2.81 1.93 -30.82
CA PRO A 98 3.02 2.33 -29.44
C PRO A 98 1.77 2.05 -28.61
N GLU A 99 1.89 1.25 -27.56
CA GLU A 99 0.84 1.17 -26.56
C GLU A 99 0.60 2.61 -26.03
N PRO A 100 -0.65 3.01 -25.71
CA PRO A 100 -0.94 4.37 -25.26
C PRO A 100 -0.10 4.85 -24.05
N SER A 101 0.51 3.92 -23.31
CA SER A 101 1.47 4.10 -22.21
C SER A 101 2.86 4.61 -22.66
N ASP A 102 3.28 4.38 -23.90
CA ASP A 102 4.58 4.82 -24.46
C ASP A 102 4.58 6.29 -24.93
N ARG A 103 3.43 6.98 -24.83
CA ARG A 103 3.34 8.40 -25.18
C ARG A 103 4.09 9.21 -24.15
N VAL A 104 5.10 9.97 -24.58
CA VAL A 104 5.90 10.93 -23.79
C VAL A 104 5.04 11.57 -22.71
N SER A 105 5.20 11.11 -21.46
CA SER A 105 4.43 11.67 -20.36
C SER A 105 4.87 13.13 -20.20
N LYS A 106 3.99 14.07 -20.55
CA LYS A 106 4.25 15.49 -20.32
C LYS A 106 4.40 15.67 -18.81
N ALA A 107 5.54 16.19 -18.34
CA ALA A 107 5.84 16.39 -16.92
C ALA A 107 4.70 17.10 -16.14
N TRP A 108 3.94 17.96 -16.82
CA TRP A 108 2.72 18.58 -16.30
C TRP A 108 1.64 17.58 -15.85
N ARG A 109 1.41 16.48 -16.58
CA ARG A 109 0.50 15.41 -16.14
C ARG A 109 0.99 14.70 -14.88
N GLY A 110 2.30 14.63 -14.68
CA GLY A 110 2.91 14.12 -13.45
C GLY A 110 2.64 15.03 -12.26
N TRP A 111 2.83 16.34 -12.43
CA TRP A 111 2.46 17.33 -11.41
C TRP A 111 0.96 17.35 -11.11
N LEU A 112 0.12 17.28 -12.14
CA LEU A 112 -1.33 17.18 -11.99
C LEU A 112 -1.73 15.90 -11.24
N ARG A 113 -1.09 14.76 -11.55
CA ARG A 113 -1.27 13.51 -10.79
C ARG A 113 -0.86 13.67 -9.34
N ALA A 114 0.29 14.27 -9.05
CA ALA A 114 0.75 14.49 -7.68
C ALA A 114 -0.18 15.43 -6.89
N LEU A 115 -0.66 16.50 -7.52
CA LEU A 115 -1.53 17.49 -6.90
C LEU A 115 -2.97 16.99 -6.72
N LEU A 116 -3.45 16.08 -7.57
CA LEU A 116 -4.70 15.37 -7.30
C LEU A 116 -4.48 14.25 -6.27
N ALA A 117 -3.49 13.39 -6.46
CA ALA A 117 -3.22 12.26 -5.57
C ALA A 117 -2.97 12.67 -4.12
N GLY A 118 -2.26 13.78 -3.90
CA GLY A 118 -1.95 14.29 -2.58
C GLY A 118 -3.19 14.85 -1.87
N PRO A 119 -3.61 16.08 -2.17
CA PRO A 119 -4.80 16.71 -1.61
C PRO A 119 -6.09 15.88 -1.71
N LEU A 120 -6.45 15.36 -2.89
CA LEU A 120 -7.72 14.65 -3.06
C LEU A 120 -7.70 13.30 -2.34
N GLY A 121 -6.58 12.59 -2.38
CA GLY A 121 -6.37 11.38 -1.60
C GLY A 121 -6.50 11.63 -0.11
N MET A 122 -5.96 12.76 0.39
CA MET A 122 -6.08 13.16 1.79
C MET A 122 -7.54 13.40 2.18
N ILE A 123 -8.29 14.15 1.37
CA ILE A 123 -9.70 14.43 1.62
C ILE A 123 -10.51 13.13 1.67
N ALA A 124 -10.31 12.23 0.71
CA ALA A 124 -10.99 10.93 0.69
C ALA A 124 -10.63 10.06 1.91
N ALA A 125 -9.34 10.02 2.28
CA ALA A 125 -8.88 9.30 3.46
C ALA A 125 -9.46 9.88 4.76
N MET A 126 -9.55 11.20 4.86
CA MET A 126 -10.15 11.90 6.00
C MET A 126 -11.64 11.60 6.11
N GLY A 127 -12.38 11.67 5.00
CA GLY A 127 -13.81 11.33 4.96
C GLY A 127 -14.05 9.89 5.41
N MET A 128 -13.26 8.93 4.90
CA MET A 128 -13.31 7.53 5.34
C MET A 128 -13.04 7.37 6.84
N ALA A 129 -12.02 8.03 7.39
CA ALA A 129 -11.70 7.95 8.80
C ALA A 129 -12.80 8.56 9.67
N ILE A 130 -13.36 9.70 9.27
CA ILE A 130 -14.48 10.35 9.97
C ILE A 130 -15.72 9.45 9.93
N ALA A 131 -16.06 8.89 8.77
CA ALA A 131 -17.15 7.94 8.65
C ALA A 131 -16.90 6.71 9.53
N PHE A 132 -15.70 6.14 9.52
CA PHE A 132 -15.34 5.02 10.39
C PHE A 132 -15.55 5.37 11.86
N VAL A 133 -15.06 6.53 12.31
CA VAL A 133 -15.26 6.99 13.68
C VAL A 133 -16.75 7.13 13.96
N ALA A 134 -17.55 7.75 13.09
CA ALA A 134 -18.98 7.97 13.31
C ALA A 134 -19.81 6.68 13.38
N PHE A 135 -19.49 5.67 12.57
CA PHE A 135 -20.30 4.45 12.45
C PHE A 135 -19.79 3.26 13.26
N CYS A 136 -18.49 3.18 13.57
CA CYS A 136 -17.94 2.02 14.27
C CYS A 136 -18.37 2.03 15.74
N PRO A 137 -18.97 0.95 16.27
CA PRO A 137 -19.32 0.86 17.68
C PRO A 137 -18.06 0.69 18.56
N GLY A 138 -18.14 1.13 19.81
CA GLY A 138 -17.08 0.95 20.81
C GLY A 138 -16.66 2.23 21.53
N ALA A 139 -15.65 2.11 22.39
CA ALA A 139 -15.12 3.22 23.17
C ALA A 139 -14.62 4.36 22.26
N ALA A 140 -14.98 5.60 22.60
CA ALA A 140 -14.63 6.78 21.81
C ALA A 140 -13.11 6.90 21.60
N GLN A 141 -12.32 6.64 22.65
CA GLN A 141 -10.86 6.68 22.58
C GLN A 141 -10.29 5.70 21.55
N THR A 142 -10.75 4.45 21.53
CA THR A 142 -10.27 3.43 20.58
C THR A 142 -10.62 3.80 19.15
N ARG A 143 -11.85 4.26 18.90
CA ARG A 143 -12.29 4.72 17.57
C ARG A 143 -11.46 5.88 17.07
N LEU A 144 -11.18 6.87 17.91
CA LEU A 144 -10.37 8.03 17.55
C LEU A 144 -8.93 7.64 17.22
N ILE A 145 -8.31 6.73 17.99
CA ILE A 145 -6.98 6.21 17.71
C ILE A 145 -6.96 5.47 16.37
N LEU A 146 -7.91 4.56 16.14
CA LEU A 146 -8.00 3.79 14.90
C LEU A 146 -8.29 4.70 13.69
N GLY A 147 -9.22 5.64 13.81
CA GLY A 147 -9.52 6.62 12.79
C GLY A 147 -8.30 7.47 12.42
N GLY A 148 -7.54 7.94 13.42
CA GLY A 148 -6.29 8.66 13.21
C GLY A 148 -5.24 7.84 12.46
N LEU A 149 -5.12 6.53 12.76
CA LEU A 149 -4.20 5.62 12.05
C LEU A 149 -4.68 5.27 10.63
N MET A 150 -5.98 5.28 10.36
CA MET A 150 -6.52 4.99 9.03
C MET A 150 -6.16 6.07 8.02
N VAL A 151 -6.14 7.34 8.41
CA VAL A 151 -5.84 8.47 7.49
C VAL A 151 -4.52 8.28 6.74
N PRO A 152 -3.34 8.13 7.39
CA PRO A 152 -2.07 8.00 6.67
C PRO A 152 -1.99 6.73 5.82
N VAL A 153 -2.61 5.63 6.27
CA VAL A 153 -2.64 4.37 5.52
C VAL A 153 -3.46 4.50 4.24
N LEU A 154 -4.69 5.02 4.35
CA LEU A 154 -5.56 5.25 3.21
C LEU A 154 -4.99 6.28 2.26
N TRP A 155 -4.37 7.33 2.79
CA TRP A 155 -3.73 8.38 1.99
C TRP A 155 -2.53 7.85 1.20
N GLY A 156 -1.62 7.12 1.85
CA GLY A 156 -0.50 6.47 1.16
C GLY A 156 -0.95 5.45 0.12
N GLY A 157 -2.00 4.68 0.42
CA GLY A 157 -2.62 3.76 -0.53
C GLY A 157 -3.22 4.49 -1.74
N ALA A 158 -3.92 5.60 -1.51
CA ALA A 158 -4.47 6.43 -2.58
C ALA A 158 -3.37 7.02 -3.46
N MET A 159 -2.25 7.47 -2.88
CA MET A 159 -1.07 7.91 -3.64
C MET A 159 -0.48 6.79 -4.49
N ALA A 160 -0.23 5.62 -3.90
CA ALA A 160 0.32 4.49 -4.64
C ALA A 160 -0.59 4.05 -5.79
N TRP A 161 -1.90 4.01 -5.54
CA TRP A 161 -2.89 3.61 -6.54
C TRP A 161 -3.05 4.63 -7.67
N THR A 162 -3.14 5.91 -7.36
CA THR A 162 -3.24 6.99 -8.36
C THR A 162 -1.99 7.09 -9.25
N LEU A 163 -0.81 6.78 -8.71
CA LEU A 163 0.44 6.72 -9.47
C LEU A 163 0.53 5.48 -10.37
N ALA A 164 -0.05 4.35 -9.93
CA ALA A 164 -0.10 3.11 -10.70
C ALA A 164 -1.20 3.08 -11.77
N ASP A 165 -2.18 3.98 -11.73
CA ASP A 165 -3.30 4.00 -12.69
C ASP A 165 -2.96 4.80 -13.97
N ASP A 166 -3.09 4.13 -15.12
CA ASP A 166 -2.92 4.75 -16.44
C ASP A 166 -3.99 5.84 -16.71
N LYS A 167 -5.18 5.70 -16.11
CA LYS A 167 -6.34 6.56 -16.34
C LYS A 167 -6.60 7.47 -15.13
N ILE A 168 -5.97 8.64 -15.14
CA ILE A 168 -6.11 9.68 -14.10
C ILE A 168 -7.58 9.97 -13.77
N LEU A 169 -8.43 10.12 -14.79
CA LEU A 169 -9.85 10.44 -14.62
C LEU A 169 -10.60 9.39 -13.80
N ARG A 170 -10.23 8.10 -13.91
CA ARG A 170 -10.86 7.03 -13.12
C ARG A 170 -10.49 7.19 -11.64
N ALA A 171 -9.20 7.37 -11.36
CA ALA A 171 -8.73 7.54 -9.99
C ALA A 171 -9.34 8.80 -9.35
N THR A 172 -9.41 9.91 -10.09
CA THR A 172 -10.07 11.14 -9.64
C THR A 172 -11.56 10.92 -9.34
N ALA A 173 -12.30 10.30 -10.26
CA ALA A 173 -13.73 10.06 -10.07
C ALA A 173 -14.01 9.18 -8.85
N VAL A 174 -13.20 8.15 -8.63
CA VAL A 174 -13.33 7.28 -7.46
C VAL A 174 -12.99 8.03 -6.18
N LEU A 175 -11.91 8.82 -6.14
CA LEU A 175 -11.56 9.58 -4.94
C LEU A 175 -12.60 10.64 -4.60
N ILE A 176 -13.14 11.34 -5.60
CA ILE A 176 -14.28 12.27 -5.39
C ILE A 176 -15.48 11.49 -4.88
N GLY A 177 -15.83 10.36 -5.50
CA GLY A 177 -16.96 9.53 -5.09
C GLY A 177 -16.82 9.05 -3.64
N VAL A 178 -15.64 8.57 -3.24
CA VAL A 178 -15.34 8.14 -1.87
C VAL A 178 -15.45 9.33 -0.91
N ALA A 179 -14.87 10.49 -1.24
CA ALA A 179 -14.96 11.69 -0.42
C ALA A 179 -16.43 12.09 -0.21
N VAL A 180 -17.19 12.26 -1.30
CA VAL A 180 -18.62 12.63 -1.23
C VAL A 180 -19.40 11.60 -0.41
N ALA A 181 -19.29 10.31 -0.73
CA ALA A 181 -20.05 9.27 -0.05
C ALA A 181 -19.75 9.21 1.46
N THR A 182 -18.46 9.32 1.84
CA THR A 182 -18.05 9.19 3.25
C THR A 182 -18.38 10.43 4.07
N PHE A 183 -18.20 11.64 3.53
CA PHE A 183 -18.64 12.86 4.19
C PHE A 183 -20.17 12.92 4.30
N THR A 184 -20.90 12.56 3.24
CA THR A 184 -22.37 12.49 3.31
C THR A 184 -22.82 11.48 4.35
N ALA A 185 -22.23 10.28 4.38
CA ALA A 185 -22.55 9.28 5.39
C ALA A 185 -22.28 9.79 6.81
N ALA A 186 -21.12 10.42 7.04
CA ALA A 186 -20.77 10.98 8.34
C ALA A 186 -21.74 12.08 8.80
N VAL A 187 -22.14 12.98 7.89
CA VAL A 187 -23.10 14.05 8.18
C VAL A 187 -24.48 13.47 8.49
N LEU A 188 -24.95 12.48 7.72
CA LEU A 188 -26.26 11.85 7.96
C LEU A 188 -26.34 11.10 9.28
N LYS A 189 -25.23 10.53 9.76
CA LYS A 189 -25.16 9.84 11.05
C LYS A 189 -25.23 10.80 12.24
N GLY A 190 -24.62 11.99 12.11
CA GLY A 190 -24.45 12.94 13.19
C GLY A 190 -23.43 12.46 14.25
N PHE A 191 -22.69 13.40 14.85
CA PHE A 191 -21.85 13.11 16.02
C PHE A 191 -22.73 13.11 17.28
N SER A 192 -23.50 12.03 17.48
CA SER A 192 -24.27 11.78 18.72
C SER A 192 -23.45 10.97 19.72
#